data_AF-A0A820WQ45-F1
#
_entry.id   AF-A0A820WQ45-F1
#
_cell.length_a   1.000
_cell.length_b   1.000
_cell.length_c   1.000
_cell.angle_alpha   90.00
_cell.angle_beta   90.00
_cell.angle_gamma   90.00
#
_symmetry.space_group_name_H-M   'P 1'
#
loop_
_entity.id
_entity.type
_entity.pdbx_description
1 polymer ?
#
loop_
_entity_poly.entity_id
_entity_poly.type
_entity_poly.pdbx_seq_one_letter_code
_entity_poly.pdbx_strand_id
1 'polypeptide(L)' 'MASTLSIITSNKGKPLLVRDSYTYYVSKTTATVKYWRCEDRCCDAGVYTNTKDAFIKTVGIHSEYLESLSFVVVKDRTK' A
#
# COMPACT_ATOMS: atom_id res chain seq x y z
N MET A 1 7.96 10.67 -10.46
CA MET A 1 8.70 9.79 -9.53
C MET A 1 8.06 8.41 -9.62
N ALA A 2 8.81 7.37 -9.99
CA ALA A 2 8.26 6.02 -10.09
C ALA A 2 8.15 5.41 -8.69
N SER A 3 6.96 4.92 -8.30
CA SER A 3 6.79 4.16 -7.07
C SER A 3 7.55 2.83 -7.18
N THR A 4 8.62 2.66 -6.41
CA THR A 4 9.39 1.41 -6.35
C THR A 4 8.69 0.40 -5.44
N LEU A 5 8.60 -0.86 -5.88
CA LEU A 5 8.05 -1.97 -5.11
C LEU A 5 9.14 -3.01 -4.91
N SER A 6 9.37 -3.42 -3.67
CA SER A 6 10.31 -4.47 -3.30
C SER A 6 9.72 -5.42 -2.26
N ILE A 7 10.12 -6.68 -2.32
CA ILE A 7 9.75 -7.68 -1.32
C ILE A 7 11.00 -8.03 -0.52
N ILE A 8 10.90 -7.89 0.79
CA ILE A 8 11.96 -8.22 1.74
C ILE A 8 11.49 -9.32 2.68
N THR A 9 12.42 -10.01 3.31
CA THR A 9 12.12 -11.00 4.35
C THR A 9 12.28 -10.34 5.71
N SER A 10 11.24 -10.38 6.53
CA SER A 10 11.29 -9.96 7.93
C SER A 10 12.26 -10.83 8.72
N ASN A 11 12.77 -10.32 9.84
CA ASN A 11 13.60 -11.09 10.78
C ASN A 11 12.90 -12.36 11.30
N LYS A 12 11.56 -12.40 11.26
CA LYS A 12 10.75 -13.59 11.59
C LYS A 12 10.54 -14.55 10.41
N GLY A 13 11.25 -14.37 9.29
CA GLY A 13 11.14 -15.18 8.08
C GLY A 13 9.89 -14.93 7.24
N LYS A 14 9.05 -13.94 7.58
CA LYS A 14 7.81 -13.63 6.85
C LYS A 14 8.07 -12.60 5.73
N PRO A 15 7.45 -12.73 4.56
CA PRO A 15 7.59 -11.75 3.50
C PRO A 15 6.90 -10.43 3.87
N LEU A 16 7.58 -9.32 3.60
CA LEU A 16 7.08 -7.95 3.72
C LEU A 16 7.24 -7.25 2.37
N LEU A 17 6.24 -6.48 2.00
CA LEU A 17 6.27 -5.63 0.81
C LEU A 17 6.61 -4.21 1.25
N VAL A 18 7.56 -3.59 0.56
CA VAL A 18 7.97 -2.20 0.77
C VAL A 18 7.57 -1.42 -0.46
N ARG A 19 6.84 -0.33 -0.24
CA ARG A 19 6.41 0.58 -1.30
C ARG A 19 6.16 1.96 -0.75
N ASP A 20 6.67 2.98 -1.45
CA ASP A 20 6.48 4.40 -1.11
C ASP A 20 6.81 4.69 0.37
N SER A 21 7.89 4.08 0.88
CA SER A 21 8.36 4.15 2.28
C SER A 21 7.46 3.50 3.34
N TYR A 22 6.42 2.78 2.94
CA TYR A 22 5.56 1.99 3.84
C TYR A 22 5.84 0.49 3.71
N THR A 23 5.71 -0.22 4.84
CA THR A 23 5.79 -1.68 4.93
C THR A 23 4.39 -2.29 4.99
N TYR A 24 4.23 -3.41 4.30
CA TYR A 24 2.99 -4.16 4.25
C TYR A 24 3.25 -5.64 4.52
N TYR A 25 2.36 -6.28 5.29
CA TYR A 25 2.40 -7.72 5.55
C TYR A 25 1.33 -8.44 4.73
N VAL A 26 1.59 -9.70 4.38
CA VAL A 26 0.58 -10.55 3.73
C VAL A 26 -0.54 -10.86 4.72
N SER A 27 -1.72 -10.30 4.47
CA SER A 27 -2.92 -10.57 5.25
C SER A 27 -3.69 -11.78 4.72
N LYS A 28 -3.71 -11.98 3.40
CA LYS A 28 -4.40 -13.09 2.74
C LYS A 28 -3.73 -13.40 1.41
N THR A 29 -3.72 -14.67 1.03
CA THR A 29 -3.32 -15.12 -0.30
C THR A 29 -4.45 -15.93 -0.91
N THR A 30 -4.83 -15.61 -2.14
CA THR A 30 -5.72 -16.41 -2.98
C THR A 30 -4.93 -17.04 -4.12
N ALA A 31 -5.60 -17.83 -4.97
CA ALA A 31 -4.97 -18.46 -6.13
C ALA A 31 -4.35 -17.47 -7.12
N THR A 32 -4.80 -16.21 -7.12
CA THR A 32 -4.41 -15.18 -8.09
C THR A 32 -3.86 -13.92 -7.46
N VAL A 33 -4.16 -13.64 -6.19
CA VAL A 33 -3.84 -12.35 -5.56
C VAL A 33 -3.27 -12.55 -4.16
N LYS A 34 -2.18 -11.85 -3.85
CA LYS A 34 -1.69 -11.61 -2.48
C LYS A 34 -2.19 -10.24 -2.01
N TYR A 35 -2.85 -10.24 -0.87
CA TYR A 35 -3.39 -9.06 -0.21
C TYR A 35 -2.42 -8.61 0.87
N TRP A 36 -1.85 -7.44 0.69
CA TRP A 36 -0.90 -6.84 1.62
C TRP A 36 -1.59 -5.70 2.36
N ARG A 37 -1.48 -5.69 3.69
CA ARG A 37 -1.99 -4.62 4.56
C ARG A 37 -0.85 -3.86 5.19
N CYS A 38 -1.01 -2.56 5.37
CA CYS A 38 -0.04 -1.75 6.09
C CYS A 38 0.23 -2.37 7.46
N GLU A 39 1.49 -2.33 7.89
CA GLU A 39 1.89 -2.77 9.23
C GLU A 39 1.26 -1.93 10.35
N ASP A 40 0.96 -0.66 10.08
CA ASP A 40 0.26 0.22 11.02
C ASP A 40 -1.19 -0.23 11.21
N ARG A 41 -1.60 -0.43 12.47
CA ARG A 41 -2.92 -0.96 12.83
C ARG A 41 -4.06 0.02 12.62
N CYS A 42 -3.76 1.32 12.59
CA CYS A 42 -4.72 2.38 12.34
C CYS A 42 -4.77 2.78 10.87
N CYS A 43 -4.04 2.08 10.01
CA CYS A 43 -3.97 2.36 8.59
C CYS A 43 -4.74 1.31 7.77
N ASP A 44 -5.73 1.78 7.01
CA ASP A 44 -6.51 0.95 6.07
C ASP A 44 -5.84 0.79 4.69
N ALA A 45 -4.62 1.31 4.54
CA ALA A 45 -3.88 1.19 3.29
C ALA A 45 -3.44 -0.26 3.01
N GLY A 46 -3.52 -0.63 1.75
CA GLY A 46 -3.14 -1.96 1.28
C GLY A 46 -2.62 -1.96 -0.15
N VAL A 47 -1.89 -3.01 -0.48
CA VAL A 47 -1.32 -3.25 -1.80
C VAL A 47 -1.72 -4.64 -2.23
N TYR A 48 -2.17 -4.81 -3.47
CA TYR A 48 -2.48 -6.12 -4.04
C TYR A 48 -1.42 -6.45 -5.08
N THR A 49 -0.86 -7.65 -4.97
CA THR A 49 0.06 -8.20 -5.98
C THR A 49 -0.47 -9.53 -6.50
N ASN A 50 0.04 -9.96 -7.65
CA ASN A 50 -0.21 -11.32 -8.15
C ASN A 50 0.60 -12.34 -7.32
N THR A 51 0.34 -13.63 -7.48
CA THR A 51 1.15 -14.71 -6.93
C THR A 51 2.61 -14.67 -7.37
N LYS A 52 2.89 -14.11 -8.56
CA LYS A 52 4.22 -13.79 -9.09
C LYS A 52 4.78 -12.44 -8.62
N ASP A 53 4.18 -11.85 -7.58
CA ASP A 53 4.64 -10.60 -6.96
C ASP A 53 4.60 -9.35 -7.84
N ALA A 54 3.94 -9.43 -9.00
CA ALA A 54 3.66 -8.29 -9.84
C ALA A 54 2.61 -7.37 -9.20
N PHE A 55 2.85 -6.06 -9.22
CA PHE A 55 1.89 -5.05 -8.73
C PHE A 55 0.56 -5.12 -9.49
N ILE A 56 -0.55 -5.07 -8.76
CA ILE A 56 -1.90 -4.98 -9.34
C ILE A 56 -2.50 -3.60 -9.04
N LYS A 57 -2.72 -3.28 -7.75
CA LYS A 57 -3.31 -2.01 -7.32
C LYS A 57 -3.02 -1.68 -5.86
N THR A 58 -3.19 -0.42 -5.50
CA THR A 58 -3.23 0.05 -4.11
C THR A 58 -4.69 0.31 -3.71
N VAL A 59 -4.97 0.18 -2.42
CA VAL A 59 -6.28 0.46 -1.81
C VAL A 59 -6.06 1.22 -0.50
N GLY A 60 -7.04 2.03 -0.10
CA GLY A 60 -6.91 2.89 1.09
C GLY A 60 -5.90 4.03 0.87
N ILE A 61 -5.81 4.90 1.87
CA ILE A 61 -4.95 6.08 1.86
C ILE A 61 -4.20 6.08 3.20
N HIS A 62 -2.89 6.30 3.17
CA HIS A 62 -2.13 6.58 4.38
C HIS A 62 -2.52 7.95 4.90
N SER A 63 -2.94 8.05 6.16
CA SER A 63 -3.40 9.33 6.74
C SER A 63 -2.33 10.43 6.65
N GLU A 64 -1.05 10.07 6.62
CA GLU A 64 0.08 11.02 6.56
C GLU A 64 0.41 11.47 5.13
N TYR A 65 -0.21 10.89 4.09
CA TYR A 65 0.04 11.28 2.70
C TYR A 65 -0.73 12.54 2.26
N LEU A 66 -1.53 13.13 3.16
CA LEU A 66 -2.22 14.41 2.91
C LEU A 66 -1.26 15.62 2.87
N GLU A 67 0.00 15.48 3.30
CA GLU A 67 0.97 16.57 3.25
C GLU A 67 1.67 16.75 1.89
N SER A 68 1.57 15.77 0.98
CA SER A 68 2.13 15.88 -0.39
C SER A 68 1.10 16.01 -1.51
N LEU A 69 -0.21 15.94 -1.19
CA LEU A 69 -1.32 16.16 -2.13
C LEU A 69 -2.19 17.36 -1.74
N SER A 70 -1.63 18.36 -1.06
CA SER A 70 -2.30 19.64 -0.79
C SER A 70 -2.47 20.54 -2.03
N PHE A 71 -2.10 20.08 -3.22
CA PHE A 71 -2.45 20.75 -4.47
C PHE A 71 -3.50 19.94 -5.24
N VAL A 72 -4.66 20.55 -5.46
CA VAL A 72 -5.79 20.10 -6.30
C VAL A 72 -6.82 19.17 -5.66
N VAL A 73 -7.48 19.64 -4.59
CA VAL A 73 -8.95 19.53 -4.53
C VAL A 73 -9.50 20.90 -4.15
N VAL A 74 -9.74 21.75 -5.15
CA VAL A 74 -10.63 22.89 -5.00
C VAL A 74 -12.00 22.30 -4.67
N LYS A 75 -12.44 22.43 -3.41
CA LYS A 75 -13.83 22.21 -3.06
C LYS A 75 -14.62 23.41 -3.58
N ASP A 76 -15.10 23.31 -4.81
CA ASP A 76 -16.09 24.26 -5.32
C ASP A 76 -17.38 24.10 -4.52
N ARG A 77 -17.71 25.15 -3.78
CA ARG A 77 -18.92 25.27 -2.97
C ARG A 77 -19.92 26.09 -3.80
N THR A 78 -20.82 25.39 -4.46
CA THR A 78 -22.04 25.94 -5.08
C THR A 78 -23.16 24.96 -4.73
N LYS A 79 -24.32 25.34 -4.20
CA LYS A 79 -25.00 26.62 -4.00
C LYS A 79 -25.95 26.46 -2.81
#